data_AF-R0IDQ8-F1
#
_entry.id   AF-R0IDQ8-F1
#
_cell.length_a   1.000
_cell.length_b   1.000
_cell.length_c   1.000
_cell.angle_alpha   90.00
_cell.angle_beta   90.00
_cell.angle_gamma   90.00
#
_symmetry.space_group_name_H-M   'P 1'
#
loop_
_entity.id
_entity.type
_entity.pdbx_description
1 polymer ?
#
loop_
_entity_poly.entity_id
_entity_poly.type
_entity_poly.pdbx_seq_one_letter_code
_entity_poly.pdbx_strand_id
1 'polypeptide(L)'
;MENCSSQMCKAFGWDGSPDLVGVGMLATYTIQAILVTLYLFAILGVRLDKLPPQVQSSRILSRTLHSVQHSTAEFLSASSVFSLSILIASIISISYYEELRPMTWILALIISLNSVFPVAILHISTSTMLRRSKGRVFMWFIIDILLIGLTVRSSILFAEFSAYDAWIEYETNPCARISLHGIAVFSHIIAGFLCLGITGYIVDFMVSVIRNRPAMMVRLPDIAQWGVVGVCICTMWGFLGWLLNLAIKIQSRAGDNNKDSEWTFGQVLSLATWVPFVVEFAYIWWEDPLQALHGRLMAPYEVVVSSREQSLLEMRPSGGDEARGRFQRLE
;
A
#
# COMPACT_ATOMS: atom_id res chain seq x y z
N MET A 1 9.88 33.38 25.65
CA MET A 1 8.93 32.27 25.92
C MET A 1 9.37 30.95 25.29
N GLU A 2 10.02 30.92 24.12
CA GLU A 2 10.42 29.66 23.43
C GLU A 2 11.38 28.76 24.24
N ASN A 3 12.27 29.35 25.04
CA ASN A 3 13.22 28.60 25.87
C ASN A 3 12.51 27.82 27.00
N CYS A 4 11.38 28.33 27.51
CA CYS A 4 10.59 27.66 28.56
C CYS A 4 9.83 26.46 28.01
N SER A 5 9.20 26.59 26.84
CA SER A 5 8.46 25.48 26.20
C SER A 5 9.38 24.31 25.83
N SER A 6 10.57 24.58 25.31
CA SER A 6 11.53 23.51 24.97
C SER A 6 12.04 22.78 26.22
N GLN A 7 12.33 23.52 27.30
CA GLN A 7 12.76 22.92 28.56
C GLN A 7 11.63 22.11 29.23
N MET A 8 10.39 22.60 29.20
CA MET A 8 9.23 21.86 29.68
C MET A 8 9.01 20.58 28.87
N CYS A 9 9.07 20.64 27.53
CA CYS A 9 8.92 19.44 26.70
C CYS A 9 10.02 18.41 26.99
N LYS A 10 11.27 18.84 27.16
CA LYS A 10 12.37 17.96 27.52
C LYS A 10 12.21 17.35 28.91
N ALA A 11 11.63 18.07 29.87
CA ALA A 11 11.41 17.59 31.24
C ALA A 11 10.21 16.63 31.35
N PHE A 12 9.09 16.93 30.68
CA PHE A 12 7.89 16.08 30.69
C PHE A 12 7.99 14.89 29.73
N GLY A 13 8.79 15.01 28.67
CA GLY A 13 8.93 14.00 27.64
C GLY A 13 7.72 13.93 26.70
N TRP A 14 7.82 13.04 25.72
CA TRP A 14 6.73 12.73 24.80
C TRP A 14 6.21 11.32 25.07
N ASP A 15 4.95 11.25 25.52
CA ASP A 15 4.24 10.01 25.81
C ASP A 15 3.45 9.56 24.56
N GLY A 16 4.15 9.44 23.43
CA GLY A 16 3.56 9.02 22.16
C GLY A 16 3.05 7.58 22.15
N SER A 17 2.63 7.13 20.97
CA SER A 17 2.30 5.72 20.73
C SER A 17 3.39 5.11 19.84
N PRO A 18 4.38 4.41 20.42
CA PRO A 18 5.49 3.87 19.68
C PRO A 18 5.05 2.82 18.64
N ASP A 19 3.91 2.16 18.85
CA ASP A 19 3.37 1.18 17.89
C ASP A 19 2.63 1.82 16.70
N LEU A 20 2.41 3.14 16.72
CA LEU A 20 1.81 3.89 15.61
C LEU A 20 2.85 4.79 14.91
N VAL A 21 3.60 5.58 15.67
CA VAL A 21 4.53 6.61 15.15
C VAL A 21 5.98 6.36 15.59
N GLY A 22 6.27 5.22 16.22
CA GLY A 22 7.62 4.90 16.64
C GLY A 22 8.58 4.68 15.47
N VAL A 23 9.88 4.76 15.77
CA VAL A 23 10.96 4.73 14.77
C VAL A 23 10.86 3.53 13.81
N GLY A 24 10.56 2.33 14.33
CA GLY A 24 10.41 1.14 13.51
C GLY A 24 9.17 1.18 12.61
N MET A 25 8.05 1.74 13.07
CA MET A 25 6.86 1.90 12.23
C MET A 25 7.09 2.91 11.11
N LEU A 26 7.74 4.04 11.41
CA LEU A 26 8.12 5.03 10.40
C LEU A 26 9.06 4.43 9.36
N ALA A 27 10.00 3.58 9.77
CA ALA A 27 10.85 2.84 8.84
C ALA A 27 10.01 1.90 7.94
N THR A 28 9.06 1.15 8.51
CA THR A 28 8.15 0.28 7.77
C THR A 28 7.33 1.04 6.73
N TYR A 29 6.72 2.17 7.09
CA TYR A 29 5.96 3.00 6.14
C TYR A 29 6.85 3.56 5.03
N THR A 30 8.08 3.95 5.37
CA THR A 30 9.06 4.48 4.41
C THR A 30 9.49 3.40 3.42
N ILE A 31 9.80 2.20 3.91
CA ILE A 31 10.15 1.04 3.07
C ILE A 31 8.99 0.71 2.14
N GLN A 32 7.76 0.66 2.65
CA GLN A 32 6.56 0.39 1.84
C GLN A 32 6.39 1.43 0.72
N ALA A 33 6.48 2.73 1.04
CA ALA A 33 6.34 3.80 0.07
C ALA A 33 7.41 3.75 -1.03
N ILE A 34 8.67 3.47 -0.67
CA ILE A 34 9.78 3.30 -1.61
C ILE A 34 9.52 2.08 -2.52
N LEU A 35 9.19 0.93 -1.94
CA LEU A 35 8.94 -0.31 -2.70
C LEU A 35 7.78 -0.14 -3.68
N VAL A 36 6.65 0.43 -3.25
CA VAL A 36 5.51 0.72 -4.13
C VAL A 36 5.91 1.63 -5.28
N THR A 37 6.69 2.68 -4.99
CA THR A 37 7.15 3.62 -6.02
C THR A 37 8.04 2.93 -7.04
N LEU A 38 8.99 2.08 -6.60
CA LEU A 38 9.86 1.30 -7.48
C LEU A 38 9.06 0.32 -8.35
N TYR A 39 8.12 -0.42 -7.74
CA TYR A 39 7.26 -1.38 -8.45
C TYR A 39 6.40 -0.67 -9.49
N LEU A 40 5.87 0.49 -9.16
CA LEU A 40 5.07 1.27 -10.08
C LEU A 40 5.87 1.72 -11.30
N PHE A 41 7.10 2.22 -11.10
CA PHE A 41 7.96 2.60 -12.23
C PHE A 41 8.26 1.41 -13.14
N ALA A 42 8.51 0.23 -12.57
CA ALA A 42 8.71 -1.00 -13.34
C ALA A 42 7.44 -1.40 -14.12
N ILE A 43 6.26 -1.40 -13.49
CA ILE A 43 4.99 -1.72 -14.14
C ILE A 43 4.67 -0.72 -15.27
N LEU A 44 4.91 0.57 -15.02
CA LEU A 44 4.71 1.63 -16.03
C LEU A 44 5.67 1.45 -17.21
N GLY A 45 6.93 1.07 -16.93
CA GLY A 45 7.92 0.74 -17.94
C GLY A 45 7.44 -0.35 -18.88
N VAL A 46 6.93 -1.46 -18.33
CA VAL A 46 6.32 -2.56 -19.10
C VAL A 46 5.15 -2.05 -19.95
N ARG A 47 4.19 -1.37 -19.32
CA ARG A 47 2.92 -1.04 -19.99
C ARG A 47 3.03 -0.01 -21.09
N LEU A 48 4.02 0.88 -21.01
CA LEU A 48 4.20 1.92 -22.03
C LEU A 48 5.01 1.45 -23.23
N ASP A 49 5.55 0.22 -23.24
CA ASP A 49 6.50 -0.28 -24.25
C ASP A 49 7.67 0.70 -24.52
N LYS A 50 7.94 1.60 -23.57
CA LYS A 50 8.89 2.72 -23.71
C LYS A 50 10.30 2.34 -23.28
N LEU A 51 10.57 1.07 -22.99
CA LEU A 51 11.94 0.64 -22.73
C LEU A 51 12.73 0.74 -24.05
N PRO A 52 13.83 1.52 -24.09
CA PRO A 52 14.68 1.57 -25.27
C PRO A 52 15.13 0.16 -25.65
N PRO A 53 15.21 -0.20 -26.94
CA PRO A 53 15.64 -1.54 -27.37
C PRO A 53 17.03 -1.92 -26.83
N GLN A 54 17.89 -0.92 -26.62
CA GLN A 54 19.23 -1.07 -26.02
C GLN A 54 19.17 -1.46 -24.53
N VAL A 55 18.12 -1.02 -23.84
CA VAL A 55 17.86 -1.28 -22.41
C VAL A 55 17.09 -2.60 -22.24
N GLN A 56 16.25 -2.96 -23.20
CA GLN A 56 15.58 -4.27 -23.29
C GLN A 56 16.57 -5.42 -23.55
N SER A 57 17.71 -5.12 -24.18
CA SER A 57 18.83 -6.06 -24.35
C SER A 57 19.60 -6.36 -23.06
N SER A 58 19.40 -5.59 -21.97
CA SER A 58 20.07 -5.85 -20.70
C SER A 58 19.46 -7.05 -20.00
N ARG A 59 20.22 -8.14 -19.91
CA ARG A 59 19.83 -9.38 -19.21
C ARG A 59 19.43 -9.13 -17.75
N ILE A 60 20.05 -8.14 -17.09
CA ILE A 60 19.77 -7.80 -15.69
C ILE A 60 18.43 -7.10 -15.57
N LEU A 61 18.14 -6.13 -16.45
CA LEU A 61 16.91 -5.37 -16.38
C LEU A 61 15.69 -6.20 -16.79
N SER A 62 15.82 -7.03 -17.83
CA SER A 62 14.75 -7.94 -18.24
C SER A 62 14.40 -8.94 -17.14
N ARG A 63 15.41 -9.49 -16.46
CA ARG A 63 15.21 -10.32 -15.26
C ARG A 63 14.53 -9.53 -14.15
N THR A 64 14.98 -8.30 -13.86
CA THR A 64 14.32 -7.41 -12.86
C THR A 64 12.85 -7.25 -13.12
N LEU A 65 12.51 -6.88 -14.34
CA LEU A 65 11.17 -6.54 -14.73
C LEU A 65 10.26 -7.76 -14.61
N HIS A 66 10.76 -8.92 -15.03
CA HIS A 66 10.05 -10.17 -14.92
C HIS A 66 9.88 -10.59 -13.44
N SER A 67 10.92 -10.48 -12.60
CA SER A 67 10.80 -10.77 -11.17
C SER A 67 9.82 -9.82 -10.48
N VAL A 68 9.80 -8.53 -10.84
CA VAL A 68 8.81 -7.57 -10.35
C VAL A 68 7.39 -8.02 -10.72
N GLN A 69 7.13 -8.33 -11.98
CA GLN A 69 5.78 -8.72 -12.44
C GLN A 69 5.23 -9.92 -11.67
N HIS A 70 6.05 -10.95 -11.45
CA HIS A 70 5.62 -12.17 -10.78
C HIS A 70 5.56 -12.04 -9.25
N SER A 71 6.46 -11.27 -8.64
CA SER A 71 6.43 -10.99 -7.20
C SER A 71 5.38 -9.95 -6.78
N THR A 72 4.79 -9.19 -7.73
CA THR A 72 3.81 -8.14 -7.38
C THR A 72 2.57 -8.70 -6.69
N ALA A 73 2.14 -9.92 -7.02
CA ALA A 73 1.00 -10.56 -6.36
C ALA A 73 1.25 -10.81 -4.87
N GLU A 74 2.45 -11.27 -4.53
CA GLU A 74 2.89 -11.50 -3.15
C GLU A 74 3.09 -10.16 -2.42
N PHE A 75 3.68 -9.17 -3.10
CA PHE A 75 3.86 -7.83 -2.53
C PHE A 75 2.53 -7.14 -2.20
N LEU A 76 1.54 -7.27 -3.09
CA LEU A 76 0.18 -6.78 -2.87
C LEU A 76 -0.43 -7.49 -1.66
N SER A 77 -0.29 -8.81 -1.56
CA SER A 77 -0.81 -9.59 -0.44
C SER A 77 -0.19 -9.18 0.90
N ALA A 78 1.15 -9.03 0.95
CA ALA A 78 1.87 -8.55 2.12
C ALA A 78 1.44 -7.12 2.52
N SER A 79 1.34 -6.21 1.55
CA SER A 79 0.90 -4.84 1.77
C SER A 79 -0.53 -4.77 2.33
N SER A 80 -1.42 -5.63 1.84
CA SER A 80 -2.79 -5.69 2.32
C SER A 80 -2.91 -6.27 3.73
N VAL A 81 -2.13 -7.30 4.06
CA VAL A 81 -2.08 -7.83 5.44
C VAL A 81 -1.57 -6.76 6.39
N PHE A 82 -0.50 -6.06 6.01
CA PHE A 82 0.01 -4.93 6.78
C PHE A 82 -1.06 -3.84 6.98
N SER A 83 -1.76 -3.44 5.92
CA SER A 83 -2.85 -2.45 6.02
C SER A 83 -4.00 -2.92 6.92
N LEU A 84 -4.41 -4.19 6.85
CA LEU A 84 -5.40 -4.77 7.76
C LEU A 84 -4.94 -4.66 9.22
N SER A 85 -3.70 -5.03 9.51
CA SER A 85 -3.15 -4.96 10.86
C SER A 85 -3.15 -3.53 11.39
N ILE A 86 -2.77 -2.55 10.57
CA ILE A 86 -2.81 -1.13 10.94
C ILE A 86 -4.24 -0.64 11.17
N LEU A 87 -5.19 -1.01 10.32
CA LEU A 87 -6.61 -0.63 10.48
C LEU A 87 -7.18 -1.19 11.79
N ILE A 88 -6.93 -2.46 12.09
CA ILE A 88 -7.38 -3.11 13.33
C ILE A 88 -6.74 -2.43 14.54
N ALA A 89 -5.41 -2.23 14.52
CA ALA A 89 -4.70 -1.57 15.60
C ALA A 89 -5.19 -0.13 15.83
N SER A 90 -5.49 0.59 14.75
CA SER A 90 -6.01 1.96 14.79
C SER A 90 -7.40 2.03 15.44
N ILE A 91 -8.31 1.11 15.07
CA ILE A 91 -9.64 1.02 15.69
C ILE A 91 -9.52 0.74 17.18
N ILE A 92 -8.72 -0.26 17.56
CA ILE A 92 -8.52 -0.63 18.97
C ILE A 92 -7.90 0.52 19.76
N SER A 93 -6.89 1.20 19.18
CA SER A 93 -6.21 2.33 19.83
C SER A 93 -7.16 3.48 20.12
N ILE A 94 -8.06 3.80 19.18
CA ILE A 94 -9.07 4.83 19.38
C ILE A 94 -10.07 4.41 20.47
N SER A 95 -10.51 3.15 20.47
CA SER A 95 -11.46 2.64 21.47
C SER A 95 -10.89 2.60 22.89
N TYR A 96 -9.58 2.39 23.05
CA TYR A 96 -8.97 2.26 24.36
C TYR A 96 -8.54 3.60 24.98
N TYR A 97 -8.15 4.59 24.15
CA TYR A 97 -7.59 5.86 24.62
C TYR A 97 -8.51 7.07 24.43
N GLU A 98 -9.82 6.82 24.33
CA GLU A 98 -10.87 7.79 23.98
C GLU A 98 -10.82 9.09 24.80
N GLU A 99 -10.44 9.03 26.08
CA GLU A 99 -10.44 10.20 26.97
C GLU A 99 -9.07 10.85 27.22
N LEU A 100 -7.94 10.19 26.93
CA LEU A 100 -6.63 10.65 27.41
C LEU A 100 -5.69 11.26 26.35
N ARG A 101 -5.89 11.03 25.05
CA ARG A 101 -4.89 11.44 24.02
C ARG A 101 -5.53 11.86 22.68
N PRO A 102 -5.86 13.15 22.49
CA PRO A 102 -6.53 13.63 21.28
C PRO A 102 -5.70 13.52 19.99
N MET A 103 -4.37 13.38 20.07
CA MET A 103 -3.56 13.10 18.87
C MET A 103 -3.74 11.69 18.33
N THR A 104 -4.12 10.74 19.18
CA THR A 104 -4.12 9.31 18.83
C THR A 104 -5.10 9.00 17.71
N TRP A 105 -6.29 9.59 17.73
CA TRP A 105 -7.30 9.31 16.70
C TRP A 105 -6.95 9.93 15.34
N ILE A 106 -6.34 11.13 15.31
CA ILE A 106 -5.86 11.76 14.07
C ILE A 106 -4.75 10.92 13.45
N LEU A 107 -3.78 10.54 14.27
CA LEU A 107 -2.66 9.71 13.83
C LEU A 107 -3.13 8.35 13.33
N ALA A 108 -4.02 7.69 14.08
CA ALA A 108 -4.63 6.42 13.69
C ALA A 108 -5.31 6.49 12.30
N LEU A 109 -6.05 7.58 12.01
CA LEU A 109 -6.65 7.81 10.70
C LEU A 109 -5.58 8.00 9.61
N ILE A 110 -4.63 8.92 9.82
CA ILE A 110 -3.58 9.23 8.83
C ILE A 110 -2.73 8.01 8.50
N ILE A 111 -2.32 7.27 9.52
CA ILE A 111 -1.47 6.08 9.38
C ILE A 111 -2.22 4.96 8.65
N SER A 112 -3.50 4.75 8.99
CA SER A 112 -4.36 3.81 8.27
C SER A 112 -4.49 4.18 6.81
N LEU A 113 -4.79 5.44 6.48
CA LEU A 113 -4.84 5.92 5.09
C LEU A 113 -3.51 5.70 4.37
N ASN A 114 -2.40 6.06 5.02
CA ASN A 114 -1.06 5.87 4.47
C ASN A 114 -0.74 4.40 4.17
N SER A 115 -1.29 3.44 4.93
CA SER A 115 -1.15 2.01 4.67
C SER A 115 -2.05 1.49 3.53
N VAL A 116 -3.24 2.06 3.35
CA VAL A 116 -4.22 1.62 2.33
C VAL A 116 -3.82 2.10 0.94
N PHE A 117 -3.19 3.27 0.81
CA PHE A 117 -2.75 3.80 -0.49
C PHE A 117 -1.80 2.88 -1.26
N PRO A 118 -0.72 2.35 -0.66
CA PRO A 118 0.10 1.28 -1.25
C PRO A 118 -0.72 0.16 -1.90
N VAL A 119 -1.73 -0.35 -1.18
CA VAL A 119 -2.59 -1.43 -1.63
C VAL A 119 -3.43 -0.98 -2.82
N ALA A 120 -4.01 0.22 -2.77
CA ALA A 120 -4.77 0.81 -3.87
C ALA A 120 -3.91 1.00 -5.13
N ILE A 121 -2.70 1.56 -4.98
CA ILE A 121 -1.75 1.79 -6.09
C ILE A 121 -1.38 0.47 -6.76
N LEU A 122 -0.97 -0.53 -5.98
CA LEU A 122 -0.60 -1.85 -6.50
C LEU A 122 -1.79 -2.57 -7.16
N HIS A 123 -2.97 -2.52 -6.52
CA HIS A 123 -4.17 -3.15 -7.06
C HIS A 123 -4.62 -2.53 -8.39
N ILE A 124 -4.65 -1.20 -8.46
CA ILE A 124 -5.07 -0.49 -9.66
C ILE A 124 -4.03 -0.69 -10.77
N SER A 125 -2.73 -0.58 -10.48
CA SER A 125 -1.68 -0.76 -11.50
C SER A 125 -1.61 -2.18 -12.08
N THR A 126 -2.00 -3.20 -11.31
CA THR A 126 -1.97 -4.61 -11.73
C THR A 126 -3.33 -5.23 -12.04
N SER A 127 -4.39 -4.42 -12.09
CA SER A 127 -5.77 -4.89 -12.28
C SER A 127 -5.98 -5.78 -13.51
N THR A 128 -5.23 -5.52 -14.59
CA THR A 128 -5.28 -6.30 -15.85
C THR A 128 -4.34 -7.50 -15.88
N MET A 129 -3.34 -7.55 -15.00
CA MET A 129 -2.29 -8.60 -14.99
C MET A 129 -2.65 -9.78 -14.09
N LEU A 130 -3.34 -9.53 -12.98
CA LEU A 130 -3.59 -10.57 -11.97
C LEU A 130 -4.93 -11.27 -12.17
N ARG A 131 -4.89 -12.59 -12.46
CA ARG A 131 -6.08 -13.40 -12.79
C ARG A 131 -7.05 -13.71 -11.63
N ARG A 132 -6.59 -13.65 -10.37
CA ARG A 132 -7.37 -14.10 -9.18
C ARG A 132 -8.25 -12.99 -8.58
N SER A 133 -9.40 -12.72 -9.19
CA SER A 133 -10.28 -11.59 -8.81
C SER A 133 -11.04 -11.76 -7.48
N LYS A 134 -11.57 -12.97 -7.18
CA LYS A 134 -12.47 -13.18 -6.02
C LYS A 134 -11.81 -12.92 -4.66
N GLY A 135 -10.59 -13.42 -4.45
CA GLY A 135 -9.87 -13.23 -3.19
C GLY A 135 -9.52 -11.77 -2.93
N ARG A 136 -9.21 -11.01 -3.99
CA ARG A 136 -8.91 -9.57 -3.88
C ARG A 136 -10.14 -8.77 -3.49
N VAL A 137 -11.30 -9.08 -4.06
CA VAL A 137 -12.56 -8.42 -3.70
C VAL A 137 -12.91 -8.69 -2.23
N PHE A 138 -12.73 -9.94 -1.77
CA PHE A 138 -12.96 -10.27 -0.36
C PHE A 138 -12.03 -9.49 0.59
N MET A 139 -10.75 -9.38 0.22
CA MET A 139 -9.79 -8.59 0.99
C MET A 139 -10.15 -7.09 1.02
N TRP A 140 -10.54 -6.52 -0.13
CA TRP A 140 -11.02 -5.14 -0.21
C TRP A 140 -12.29 -4.91 0.59
N PHE A 141 -13.20 -5.89 0.62
CA PHE A 141 -14.41 -5.83 1.45
C PHE A 141 -14.08 -5.73 2.94
N ILE A 142 -13.09 -6.49 3.42
CA ILE A 142 -12.65 -6.38 4.81
C ILE A 142 -11.99 -5.01 5.08
N ILE A 143 -11.11 -4.55 4.18
CA ILE A 143 -10.47 -3.22 4.28
C ILE A 143 -11.54 -2.13 4.32
N ASP A 144 -12.57 -2.19 3.48
CA ASP A 144 -13.65 -1.21 3.39
C ASP A 144 -14.44 -1.13 4.70
N ILE A 145 -14.85 -2.27 5.25
CA ILE A 145 -15.57 -2.32 6.53
C ILE A 145 -14.75 -1.69 7.66
N LEU A 146 -13.46 -2.05 7.76
CA LEU A 146 -12.59 -1.52 8.80
C LEU A 146 -12.33 -0.02 8.61
N LEU A 147 -12.12 0.42 7.37
CA LEU A 147 -11.87 1.83 7.06
C LEU A 147 -13.12 2.68 7.32
N ILE A 148 -14.31 2.20 6.97
CA ILE A 148 -15.59 2.85 7.30
C ILE A 148 -15.74 2.95 8.81
N GLY A 149 -15.52 1.84 9.53
CA GLY A 149 -15.57 1.81 11.00
C GLY A 149 -14.65 2.84 11.63
N LEU A 150 -13.38 2.88 11.20
CA LEU A 150 -12.39 3.86 11.65
C LEU A 150 -12.80 5.29 11.34
N THR A 151 -13.28 5.55 10.12
CA THR A 151 -13.67 6.89 9.67
C THR A 151 -14.88 7.41 10.45
N VAL A 152 -15.89 6.57 10.69
CA VAL A 152 -17.05 6.91 11.53
C VAL A 152 -16.61 7.25 12.94
N ARG A 153 -15.79 6.39 13.56
CA ARG A 153 -15.27 6.60 14.92
C ARG A 153 -14.46 7.89 15.04
N SER A 154 -13.57 8.13 14.08
CA SER A 154 -12.78 9.36 13.98
C SER A 154 -13.66 10.59 13.79
N SER A 155 -14.75 10.48 13.02
CA SER A 155 -15.66 11.60 12.76
C SER A 155 -16.47 11.99 14.00
N ILE A 156 -16.88 11.02 14.82
CA ILE A 156 -17.56 11.28 16.10
C ILE A 156 -16.63 12.07 17.02
N LEU A 157 -15.38 11.61 17.18
CA LEU A 157 -14.38 12.30 17.99
C LEU A 157 -14.04 13.68 17.45
N PHE A 158 -13.95 13.83 16.12
CA PHE A 158 -13.73 15.13 15.49
C PHE A 158 -14.86 16.12 15.83
N ALA A 159 -16.12 15.67 15.77
CA ALA A 159 -17.27 16.49 16.10
C ALA A 159 -17.26 16.91 17.58
N GLU A 160 -17.02 15.98 18.50
CA GLU A 160 -16.90 16.25 19.94
C GLU A 160 -15.78 17.27 20.22
N PHE A 161 -14.60 17.06 19.62
CA PHE A 161 -13.45 17.94 19.84
C PHE A 161 -13.67 19.35 19.26
N SER A 162 -14.37 19.44 18.11
CA SER A 162 -14.74 20.73 17.51
C SER A 162 -15.73 21.54 18.33
N ALA A 163 -16.57 20.88 19.14
CA ALA A 163 -17.58 21.55 19.96
C ALA A 163 -17.00 22.18 21.25
N TYR A 164 -15.80 21.78 21.68
CA TYR A 164 -15.26 22.14 23.01
C TYR A 164 -14.12 23.18 22.97
N ASP A 165 -13.82 23.81 21.82
CA ASP A 165 -12.63 24.69 21.62
C ASP A 165 -11.26 24.04 22.00
N ALA A 166 -11.24 22.72 22.19
CA ALA A 166 -10.08 21.95 22.65
C ALA A 166 -8.90 21.97 21.67
N TRP A 167 -9.12 22.39 20.42
CA TRP A 167 -8.07 22.62 19.42
C TRP A 167 -7.04 23.66 19.89
N ILE A 168 -7.48 24.71 20.61
CA ILE A 168 -6.62 25.81 21.08
C ILE A 168 -5.65 25.31 22.18
N GLU A 169 -6.14 24.48 23.10
CA GLU A 169 -5.33 23.90 24.17
C GLU A 169 -4.28 22.91 23.63
N TYR A 170 -4.61 22.21 22.54
CA TYR A 170 -3.67 21.27 21.93
C TYR A 170 -2.61 21.94 21.04
N GLU A 171 -3.00 22.95 20.26
CA GLU A 171 -2.07 23.75 19.46
C GLU A 171 -1.02 24.46 20.34
N THR A 172 -1.34 24.66 21.62
CA THR A 172 -0.43 25.21 22.63
C THR A 172 0.44 24.17 23.35
N ASN A 173 0.32 22.86 23.06
CA ASN A 173 1.23 21.85 23.62
C ASN A 173 2.69 22.16 23.22
N PRO A 174 3.60 22.31 24.20
CA PRO A 174 4.97 22.76 23.96
C PRO A 174 5.79 21.78 23.10
N CYS A 175 5.44 20.49 23.07
CA CYS A 175 6.11 19.47 22.28
C CYS A 175 5.62 19.41 20.83
N ALA A 176 4.31 19.54 20.59
CA ALA A 176 3.72 19.37 19.27
C ALA A 176 3.68 20.67 18.46
N ARG A 177 3.17 21.78 19.02
CA ARG A 177 3.07 23.12 18.39
C ARG A 177 2.83 23.08 16.86
N ILE A 178 1.86 22.28 16.43
CA ILE A 178 1.46 22.06 15.02
C ILE A 178 -0.06 22.18 14.96
N SER A 179 -0.56 22.86 13.91
CA SER A 179 -1.99 22.93 13.64
C SER A 179 -2.50 21.56 13.19
N LEU A 180 -3.27 20.90 14.05
CA LEU A 180 -3.85 19.58 13.77
C LEU A 180 -5.21 19.65 13.06
N HIS A 181 -5.91 20.78 13.16
CA HIS A 181 -7.24 20.91 12.58
C HIS A 181 -7.22 20.77 11.05
N GLY A 182 -6.29 21.45 10.37
CA GLY A 182 -6.18 21.40 8.90
C GLY A 182 -5.89 20.00 8.37
N ILE A 183 -4.96 19.27 9.00
CA ILE A 183 -4.63 17.90 8.59
C ILE A 183 -5.78 16.94 8.90
N ALA A 184 -6.49 17.12 10.02
CA ALA A 184 -7.64 16.30 10.37
C ALA A 184 -8.78 16.45 9.36
N VAL A 185 -9.13 17.68 8.97
CA VAL A 185 -10.16 17.92 7.94
C VAL A 185 -9.74 17.28 6.62
N PHE A 186 -8.49 17.50 6.21
CA PHE A 186 -7.95 16.92 4.97
C PHE A 186 -7.97 15.39 4.98
N SER A 187 -7.59 14.75 6.09
CA SER A 187 -7.60 13.29 6.20
C SER A 187 -9.02 12.71 6.16
N HIS A 188 -10.02 13.38 6.75
CA HIS A 188 -11.42 12.91 6.67
C HIS A 188 -11.99 13.02 5.25
N ILE A 189 -11.69 14.11 4.53
CA ILE A 189 -12.11 14.27 3.13
C ILE A 189 -11.55 13.12 2.29
N ILE A 190 -10.25 12.85 2.44
CA ILE A 190 -9.57 11.75 1.75
C ILE A 190 -10.17 10.40 2.12
N ALA A 191 -10.40 10.14 3.41
CA ALA A 191 -11.01 8.91 3.88
C ALA A 191 -12.40 8.69 3.28
N GLY A 192 -13.22 9.74 3.22
CA GLY A 192 -14.54 9.70 2.60
C GLY A 192 -14.49 9.32 1.13
N PHE A 193 -13.61 9.95 0.34
CA PHE A 193 -13.42 9.60 -1.07
C PHE A 193 -12.91 8.16 -1.26
N LEU A 194 -12.00 7.72 -0.39
CA LEU A 194 -11.45 6.37 -0.44
C LEU A 194 -12.53 5.32 -0.14
N CYS A 195 -13.32 5.49 0.92
CA CYS A 195 -14.46 4.63 1.24
C CYS A 195 -15.45 4.56 0.07
N LEU A 196 -15.88 5.73 -0.46
CA LEU A 196 -16.80 5.77 -1.60
C LEU A 196 -16.23 5.03 -2.83
N GLY A 197 -14.93 5.18 -3.11
CA GLY A 197 -14.25 4.49 -4.19
C GLY A 197 -14.21 2.98 -4.01
N ILE A 198 -13.84 2.50 -2.82
CA ILE A 198 -13.73 1.06 -2.50
C ILE A 198 -15.13 0.42 -2.46
N THR A 199 -16.09 1.01 -1.75
CA THR A 199 -17.48 0.53 -1.72
C THR A 199 -18.07 0.49 -3.13
N GLY A 200 -17.86 1.53 -3.93
CA GLY A 200 -18.29 1.57 -5.33
C GLY A 200 -17.72 0.43 -6.16
N TYR A 201 -16.42 0.13 -5.99
CA TYR A 201 -15.76 -1.01 -6.65
C TYR A 201 -16.38 -2.36 -6.24
N ILE A 202 -16.62 -2.57 -4.93
CA ILE A 202 -17.20 -3.82 -4.42
C ILE A 202 -18.62 -4.01 -4.96
N VAL A 203 -19.44 -2.95 -4.91
CA VAL A 203 -20.82 -2.99 -5.42
C VAL A 203 -20.84 -3.28 -6.92
N ASP A 204 -20.00 -2.60 -7.72
CA ASP A 204 -19.88 -2.87 -9.16
C ASP A 204 -19.50 -4.33 -9.43
N PHE A 205 -18.55 -4.88 -8.67
CA PHE A 205 -18.19 -6.29 -8.78
C PHE A 205 -19.35 -7.23 -8.45
N MET A 206 -20.07 -6.99 -7.34
CA MET A 206 -21.22 -7.80 -6.95
C MET A 206 -22.33 -7.74 -8.02
N VAL A 207 -22.63 -6.55 -8.53
CA VAL A 207 -23.63 -6.35 -9.60
C VAL A 207 -23.17 -7.02 -10.90
N SER A 208 -21.89 -6.95 -11.24
CA SER A 208 -21.28 -7.62 -12.40
C SER A 208 -21.46 -9.14 -12.33
N VAL A 209 -21.20 -9.74 -11.16
CA VAL A 209 -21.39 -11.17 -10.92
C VAL A 209 -22.86 -11.56 -10.98
N ILE A 210 -23.76 -10.79 -10.35
CA ILE A 210 -25.20 -11.09 -10.35
C ILE A 210 -25.82 -10.96 -11.74
N ARG A 211 -25.44 -9.91 -12.48
CA ARG A 211 -26.01 -9.59 -13.80
C ARG A 211 -25.26 -10.24 -14.97
N ASN A 212 -24.22 -11.04 -14.72
CA ASN A 212 -23.32 -11.60 -15.73
C ASN A 212 -22.85 -10.55 -16.75
N ARG A 213 -22.57 -9.32 -16.29
CA ARG A 213 -22.07 -8.22 -17.13
C ARG A 213 -20.62 -7.92 -16.80
N PRO A 214 -19.80 -7.43 -17.75
CA PRO A 214 -18.46 -6.95 -17.41
C PRO A 214 -18.56 -5.78 -16.42
N ALA A 215 -17.77 -5.84 -15.36
CA ALA A 215 -17.70 -4.80 -14.33
C ALA A 215 -17.41 -3.42 -14.95
N MET A 216 -18.07 -2.38 -14.45
CA MET A 216 -17.91 -1.00 -14.89
C MET A 216 -16.48 -0.50 -14.73
N MET A 217 -15.74 -0.98 -13.72
CA MET A 217 -14.32 -0.63 -13.54
C MET A 217 -13.44 -1.06 -14.72
N VAL A 218 -13.85 -2.05 -15.52
CA VAL A 218 -13.15 -2.45 -16.76
C VAL A 218 -13.33 -1.41 -17.87
N ARG A 219 -14.28 -0.48 -17.72
CA ARG A 219 -14.59 0.56 -18.72
C ARG A 219 -13.99 1.94 -18.40
N LEU A 220 -13.28 2.09 -17.28
CA LEU A 220 -12.58 3.33 -17.00
C LEU A 220 -11.48 3.53 -18.06
N PRO A 221 -11.39 4.73 -18.67
CA PRO A 221 -10.31 4.99 -19.61
C PRO A 221 -8.97 4.92 -18.86
N ASP A 222 -7.94 4.35 -19.50
CA ASP A 222 -6.62 4.18 -18.89
C ASP A 222 -6.08 5.48 -18.27
N ILE A 223 -6.34 6.63 -18.90
CA ILE A 223 -5.94 7.96 -18.40
C ILE A 223 -6.53 8.24 -17.01
N ALA A 224 -7.81 7.93 -16.79
CA ALA A 224 -8.45 8.15 -15.49
C ALA A 224 -7.88 7.21 -14.43
N GLN A 225 -7.61 5.95 -14.79
CA GLN A 225 -6.99 4.97 -13.90
C GLN A 225 -5.60 5.44 -13.42
N TRP A 226 -4.77 5.92 -14.34
CA TRP A 226 -3.46 6.48 -14.00
C TRP A 226 -3.53 7.80 -13.25
N GLY A 227 -4.56 8.63 -13.52
CA GLY A 227 -4.85 9.81 -12.72
C GLY A 227 -5.12 9.47 -11.25
N VAL A 228 -5.96 8.46 -10.99
CA VAL A 228 -6.22 7.97 -9.62
C VAL A 228 -4.95 7.46 -8.96
N VAL A 229 -4.14 6.66 -9.68
CA VAL A 229 -2.85 6.19 -9.18
C VAL A 229 -1.91 7.34 -8.80
N GLY A 230 -1.81 8.37 -9.66
CA GLY A 230 -1.02 9.56 -9.39
C GLY A 230 -1.47 10.30 -8.13
N VAL A 231 -2.78 10.49 -7.96
CA VAL A 231 -3.35 11.11 -6.75
C VAL A 231 -3.04 10.28 -5.50
N CYS A 232 -3.17 8.94 -5.57
CA CYS A 232 -2.85 8.06 -4.44
C CYS A 232 -1.37 8.15 -4.04
N ILE A 233 -0.45 8.21 -4.99
CA ILE A 233 1.00 8.35 -4.71
C ILE A 233 1.29 9.68 -4.05
N CYS A 234 0.78 10.77 -4.61
CA CYS A 234 0.97 12.11 -4.04
C CYS A 234 0.43 12.17 -2.61
N THR A 235 -0.74 11.57 -2.37
CA THR A 235 -1.36 11.55 -1.03
C THR A 235 -0.57 10.69 -0.06
N MET A 236 -0.11 9.50 -0.46
CA MET A 236 0.75 8.61 0.34
C MET A 236 2.04 9.32 0.77
N TRP A 237 2.79 9.90 -0.18
CA TRP A 237 4.01 10.64 0.13
C TRP A 237 3.73 11.90 0.95
N GLY A 238 2.60 12.57 0.73
CA GLY A 238 2.16 13.71 1.52
C GLY A 238 1.95 13.36 3.00
N PHE A 239 1.21 12.28 3.28
CA PHE A 239 1.00 11.80 4.64
C PHE A 239 2.29 11.28 5.28
N LEU A 240 3.10 10.51 4.56
CA LEU A 240 4.39 10.04 5.07
C LEU A 240 5.32 11.21 5.40
N GLY A 241 5.44 12.20 4.50
CA GLY A 241 6.25 13.39 4.71
C GLY A 241 5.78 14.22 5.91
N TRP A 242 4.45 14.33 6.10
CA TRP A 242 3.88 14.96 7.28
C TRP A 242 4.20 14.20 8.57
N LEU A 243 4.05 12.86 8.58
CA LEU A 243 4.38 12.00 9.73
C LEU A 243 5.87 12.10 10.10
N LEU A 244 6.77 12.06 9.11
CA LEU A 244 8.22 12.20 9.34
C LEU A 244 8.56 13.59 9.90
N ASN A 245 7.94 14.65 9.38
CA ASN A 245 8.13 16.01 9.89
C ASN A 245 7.67 16.12 11.35
N LEU A 246 6.50 15.56 11.67
CA LEU A 246 5.98 15.49 13.03
C LEU A 246 6.96 14.75 13.96
N ALA A 247 7.42 13.56 13.56
CA ALA A 247 8.34 12.75 14.34
C ALA A 247 9.69 13.45 14.60
N ILE A 248 10.27 14.10 13.58
CA ILE A 248 11.52 14.86 13.72
C ILE A 248 11.34 16.03 14.69
N LYS A 249 10.23 16.77 14.58
CA LYS A 249 9.95 17.88 15.50
C LYS A 249 9.79 17.42 16.93
N ILE A 250 9.04 16.34 17.17
CA ILE A 250 8.86 15.76 18.50
C ILE A 250 10.22 15.31 19.06
N GLN A 251 11.01 14.55 18.28
CA GLN A 251 12.34 14.09 18.69
C GLN A 251 13.27 15.26 19.06
N SER A 252 13.29 16.32 18.25
CA SER A 252 14.14 17.49 18.49
C SER A 252 13.80 18.24 19.79
N ARG A 253 12.55 18.12 20.28
CA ARG A 253 12.05 18.86 21.46
C ARG A 253 12.06 18.00 22.72
N ALA A 254 11.65 16.73 22.63
CA ALA A 254 11.58 15.81 23.75
C ALA A 254 12.95 15.20 24.11
N GLY A 255 13.88 15.12 23.14
CA GLY A 255 15.20 14.52 23.36
C GLY A 255 15.10 13.04 23.76
N ASP A 256 15.90 12.65 24.75
CA ASP A 256 15.98 11.26 25.24
C ASP A 256 14.71 10.80 25.97
N ASN A 257 13.84 11.72 26.36
CA ASN A 257 12.56 11.42 27.01
C ASN A 257 11.42 11.19 25.99
N ASN A 258 11.75 10.80 24.75
CA ASN A 258 10.77 10.47 23.72
C ASN A 258 10.49 8.97 23.68
N LYS A 259 9.29 8.55 24.09
CA LYS A 259 8.89 7.13 24.02
C LYS A 259 8.78 6.57 22.61
N ASP A 260 8.57 7.42 21.59
CA ASP A 260 8.50 6.97 20.19
C ASP A 260 9.87 6.53 19.64
N SER A 261 10.97 6.80 20.37
CA SER A 261 12.31 6.35 20.01
C SER A 261 12.59 4.89 20.40
N GLU A 262 11.74 4.28 21.22
CA GLU A 262 11.91 2.91 21.70
C GLU A 262 11.46 1.89 20.64
N TRP A 263 12.23 0.82 20.53
CA TRP A 263 11.91 -0.32 19.68
C TRP A 263 10.95 -1.26 20.40
N THR A 264 9.80 -1.53 19.78
CA THR A 264 8.83 -2.50 20.27
C THR A 264 8.88 -3.80 19.47
N PHE A 265 8.37 -4.90 20.06
CA PHE A 265 8.24 -6.17 19.34
C PHE A 265 7.37 -6.02 18.07
N GLY A 266 6.29 -5.24 18.16
CA GLY A 266 5.39 -4.97 17.03
C GLY A 266 6.09 -4.27 15.86
N GLN A 267 7.00 -3.34 16.15
CA GLN A 267 7.81 -2.67 15.14
C GLN A 267 8.75 -3.63 14.40
N VAL A 268 9.42 -4.54 15.11
CA VAL A 268 10.30 -5.54 14.46
C VAL A 268 9.48 -6.50 13.61
N LEU A 269 8.32 -6.93 14.11
CA LEU A 269 7.41 -7.81 13.36
C LEU A 269 6.87 -7.11 12.10
N SER A 270 6.62 -5.81 12.15
CA SER A 270 6.14 -5.04 10.99
C SER A 270 7.20 -4.92 9.88
N LEU A 271 8.48 -4.89 10.23
CA LEU A 271 9.56 -4.98 9.24
C LEU A 271 9.65 -6.38 8.64
N ALA A 272 9.42 -7.42 9.46
CA ALA A 272 9.46 -8.81 9.01
C ALA A 272 8.35 -9.15 7.99
N THR A 273 7.25 -8.38 7.94
CA THR A 273 6.18 -8.55 6.94
C THR A 273 6.67 -8.48 5.49
N TRP A 274 7.82 -7.84 5.24
CA TRP A 274 8.42 -7.74 3.91
C TRP A 274 9.27 -8.94 3.52
N VAL A 275 9.71 -9.76 4.49
CA VAL A 275 10.65 -10.87 4.25
C VAL A 275 10.10 -11.89 3.24
N PRO A 276 8.87 -12.42 3.36
CA PRO A 276 8.36 -13.41 2.41
C PRO A 276 8.37 -12.89 0.96
N PHE A 277 8.00 -11.61 0.80
CA PHE A 277 8.01 -10.93 -0.49
C PHE A 277 9.44 -10.78 -1.05
N VAL A 278 10.40 -10.32 -0.24
CA VAL A 278 11.79 -10.13 -0.69
C VAL A 278 12.43 -11.46 -1.06
N VAL A 279 12.13 -12.52 -0.30
CA VAL A 279 12.60 -13.87 -0.57
C VAL A 279 12.04 -14.37 -1.91
N GLU A 280 10.74 -14.20 -2.16
CA GLU A 280 10.13 -14.56 -3.44
C GLU A 280 10.76 -13.79 -4.61
N PHE A 281 10.94 -12.47 -4.45
CA PHE A 281 11.60 -11.66 -5.47
C PHE A 281 13.02 -12.16 -5.76
N ALA A 282 13.80 -12.47 -4.72
CA ALA A 282 15.16 -12.97 -4.86
C ALA A 282 15.21 -14.36 -5.53
N TYR A 283 14.30 -15.26 -5.20
CA TYR A 283 14.21 -16.58 -5.85
C TYR A 283 13.87 -16.45 -7.33
N ILE A 284 12.83 -15.67 -7.68
CA ILE A 284 12.46 -15.45 -9.10
C ILE A 284 13.54 -14.66 -9.85
N TRP A 285 14.34 -13.87 -9.14
CA TRP A 285 15.48 -13.20 -9.74
C TRP A 285 16.62 -14.17 -10.05
N TRP A 286 16.88 -15.11 -9.15
CA TRP A 286 17.98 -16.07 -9.23
C TRP A 286 17.67 -17.21 -10.20
N GLU A 287 16.49 -17.80 -10.08
CA GLU A 287 15.99 -18.86 -10.95
C GLU A 287 15.16 -18.28 -12.09
N ASP A 288 15.05 -19.00 -13.20
CA ASP A 288 14.12 -18.55 -14.24
C ASP A 288 12.67 -18.70 -13.73
N PRO A 289 11.76 -17.78 -14.09
CA PRO A 289 10.42 -17.67 -13.51
C PRO A 289 9.57 -18.94 -13.61
N LEU A 290 9.77 -19.70 -14.69
CA LEU A 290 9.09 -20.97 -14.90
C LEU A 290 9.57 -22.03 -13.91
N GLN A 291 10.86 -22.09 -13.62
CA GLN A 291 11.44 -23.02 -12.64
C GLN A 291 11.01 -22.63 -11.22
N ALA A 292 11.08 -21.33 -10.90
CA ALA A 292 10.66 -20.80 -9.60
C ALA A 292 9.18 -21.10 -9.30
N LEU A 293 8.28 -20.86 -10.26
CA LEU A 293 6.85 -21.18 -10.08
C LEU A 293 6.58 -22.69 -10.07
N HIS A 294 7.28 -23.48 -10.89
CA HIS A 294 7.10 -24.93 -10.93
C HIS A 294 7.50 -25.58 -9.60
N GLY A 295 8.59 -25.11 -8.96
CA GLY A 295 9.01 -25.57 -7.63
C GLY A 295 7.99 -25.31 -6.51
N ARG A 296 7.05 -24.36 -6.69
CA ARG A 296 5.99 -24.05 -5.72
C ARG A 296 4.74 -24.92 -5.87
N LEU A 297 4.56 -25.60 -6.99
CA LEU A 297 3.39 -26.44 -7.23
C LEU A 297 3.60 -27.82 -6.62
N MET A 298 2.58 -28.33 -5.92
CA MET A 298 2.55 -29.75 -5.56
C MET A 298 2.25 -30.59 -6.80
N ALA A 299 2.88 -31.76 -6.94
CA ALA A 299 2.47 -32.73 -7.95
C ALA A 299 0.97 -33.06 -7.78
N PRO A 300 0.17 -33.16 -8.86
CA PRO A 300 0.53 -33.30 -10.28
C PRO A 300 0.44 -32.00 -11.11
N TYR A 301 0.44 -30.82 -10.47
CA TYR A 301 0.19 -29.56 -11.18
C TYR A 301 1.46 -29.05 -11.89
N GLU A 302 1.33 -28.61 -13.14
CA GLU A 302 2.41 -28.01 -13.92
C GLU A 302 2.07 -26.57 -14.38
N VAL A 303 3.12 -25.77 -14.58
CA VAL A 303 3.02 -24.41 -15.11
C VAL A 303 3.09 -24.49 -16.63
N VAL A 304 2.00 -24.11 -17.30
CA VAL A 304 1.96 -24.02 -18.77
C VAL A 304 1.97 -22.56 -19.19
N VAL A 305 2.89 -22.19 -20.07
CA VAL A 305 2.91 -20.86 -20.70
C VAL A 305 1.73 -20.79 -21.69
N SER A 306 0.81 -19.83 -21.50
CA SER A 306 -0.33 -19.70 -22.41
C SER A 306 0.13 -19.20 -23.80
N SER A 307 -0.17 -19.97 -24.84
CA SER A 307 0.20 -19.79 -26.25
C SER A 307 -0.25 -18.48 -26.94
N ARG A 308 -0.90 -17.55 -26.22
CA ARG A 308 -1.32 -16.25 -26.78
C ARG A 308 -0.16 -15.31 -27.10
N GLU A 309 1.00 -15.53 -26.49
CA GLU A 309 2.22 -14.75 -26.73
C GLU A 309 3.11 -15.39 -27.82
N GLN A 310 3.07 -16.73 -27.97
CA GLN A 310 3.74 -17.43 -29.07
C GLN A 310 3.18 -17.05 -30.44
N SER A 311 1.85 -16.85 -30.57
CA SER A 311 1.24 -16.47 -31.84
C SER A 311 1.56 -15.03 -32.28
N LEU A 312 1.92 -14.13 -31.37
CA LEU A 312 2.41 -12.78 -31.71
C LEU A 312 3.89 -12.76 -32.09
N LEU A 313 4.69 -13.68 -31.53
CA LEU A 313 6.11 -13.85 -31.87
C LEU A 313 6.33 -14.66 -33.16
N GLU A 314 5.42 -15.58 -33.51
CA GLU A 314 5.47 -16.35 -34.76
C GLU A 314 4.95 -15.57 -35.99
N MET A 315 4.30 -14.42 -35.81
CA MET A 315 3.88 -13.53 -36.90
C MET A 315 4.96 -12.55 -37.38
N ARG A 316 6.23 -12.79 -37.04
CA ARG A 316 7.35 -12.20 -37.79
C ARG A 316 7.75 -13.22 -38.86
N PRO A 317 7.62 -12.93 -40.16
CA PRO A 317 7.96 -13.90 -41.19
C PRO A 317 9.47 -14.14 -41.15
N SER A 318 9.87 -15.25 -40.54
CA SER A 318 11.15 -15.88 -40.86
C SER A 318 10.97 -16.47 -42.25
N GLY A 319 11.43 -15.74 -43.27
CA GLY A 319 11.64 -16.33 -44.58
C GLY A 319 12.64 -17.48 -44.45
N GLY A 320 12.24 -18.65 -44.97
CA GLY A 320 13.08 -19.85 -45.09
C GLY A 320 13.03 -20.75 -43.85
N ASP A 321 12.17 -21.77 -43.84
CA ASP A 321 12.46 -23.04 -44.53
C ASP A 321 11.35 -24.07 -44.23
N GLU A 322 10.96 -24.76 -45.29
CA GLU A 322 10.12 -25.95 -45.26
C GLU A 322 10.79 -27.07 -44.43
N ALA A 323 10.07 -27.68 -43.50
CA ALA A 323 9.84 -29.14 -43.47
C ALA A 323 9.30 -29.67 -42.12
N ARG A 324 8.30 -30.56 -42.26
CA ARG A 324 7.98 -31.73 -41.40
C ARG A 324 7.43 -31.52 -39.99
N GLY A 325 6.21 -32.05 -39.80
CA GLY A 325 5.69 -32.45 -38.49
C GLY A 325 4.27 -33.02 -38.56
N ARG A 326 4.11 -34.19 -39.20
CA ARG A 326 2.83 -34.92 -39.36
C ARG A 326 2.45 -35.56 -38.02
N PHE A 327 1.41 -35.07 -37.33
CA PHE A 327 0.85 -35.74 -36.15
C PHE A 327 -0.06 -36.91 -36.57
N GLN A 328 0.37 -38.13 -36.28
CA GLN A 328 -0.49 -39.32 -36.27
C GLN A 328 -1.25 -39.38 -34.94
N ARG A 329 -2.56 -39.59 -35.05
CA ARG A 329 -3.50 -39.83 -33.96
C ARG A 329 -3.39 -41.32 -33.61
N LEU A 330 -3.06 -41.65 -32.36
CA LEU A 330 -3.14 -43.03 -31.85
C LEU A 330 -4.57 -43.31 -31.40
N GLU A 331 -5.09 -44.44 -31.87
CA GLU A 331 -6.34 -45.08 -31.42
C GLU A 331 -6.18 -45.77 -30.06
#